data_AF-K1LVD8-F1
#
_entry.id   AF-K1LVD8-F1
#
_cell.length_a   1.000
_cell.length_b   1.000
_cell.length_c   1.000
_cell.angle_alpha   90.00
_cell.angle_beta   90.00
_cell.angle_gamma   90.00
#
_symmetry.space_group_name_H-M   'P 1'
#
loop_
_entity.id
_entity.type
_entity.pdbx_description
1 polymer ?
#
loop_
_entity_poly.entity_id
_entity_poly.type
_entity_poly.pdbx_seq_one_letter_code
_entity_poly.pdbx_strand_id
1 'polypeptide(L)'
;MKIIHTFWIDEGRDPLVDSFGWCSAQYHVMSWALSCLQLHQFYDNIELITDHKGKDLLIDQLKLPYKRVRTELEGLDFNEVPSLWVTKKIYSYTLHEEPFLNVDGDVYIFKPFPDNLFSGQLIAQNIEQGFDYYKELVDLVENTFDFVPSFFSTPYNQDKTLNGSNAGIIGGQDFGFFKLYFENVRAFVDLNKTKINQLPDALISNFNAVVEQFIFYRLSQELEIPIRYYLPPSLDPAFEGYADFHYLPKNCPYIHTMGSFKKNGWVCEQMAHRLRVDYPEYYYRILSLFESKAIGEKENQAQELAFYSQPHKSSYSIKYNIKSEEEKFQRTWQLASLVLNPENNSMNASEISILQALELMEKEPDNRSTAVLKDVFDFENEKLRLIQSMPADPIIFENEQNAIDNANLVFVDDQWKEKAVLKLSPMAMTIESQWDWSMNHVLFTKIKGNDVVSNLNLEPYHYLTLLLSDKHHGEVIEYLLNPIETYVFSLLSKESYLAFSEILLQADRFFENVNRQKLLVYLEEAIRFLAYSGVLILKVNKSDLKTYENIQSR
;
A
#
# COMPACT_ATOMS: atom_id res chain seq x y z
N MET A 1 10.70 -14.51 -25.02
CA MET A 1 9.31 -14.31 -24.53
C MET A 1 9.02 -12.82 -24.63
N LYS A 2 7.82 -12.42 -25.05
CA LYS A 2 7.41 -11.02 -25.06
C LYS A 2 6.74 -10.63 -23.75
N ILE A 3 6.88 -9.38 -23.36
CA ILE A 3 6.20 -8.82 -22.19
C ILE A 3 4.96 -8.08 -22.66
N ILE A 4 3.83 -8.30 -21.99
CA ILE A 4 2.54 -7.74 -22.36
C ILE A 4 2.00 -6.90 -21.22
N HIS A 5 1.55 -5.70 -21.54
CA HIS A 5 0.62 -4.95 -20.71
C HIS A 5 -0.76 -4.99 -21.35
N THR A 6 -1.78 -5.21 -20.53
CA THR A 6 -3.18 -5.17 -20.95
C THR A 6 -3.91 -4.09 -20.15
N PHE A 7 -4.38 -3.06 -20.84
CA PHE A 7 -5.01 -1.88 -20.23
C PHE A 7 -6.23 -1.45 -21.03
N TRP A 8 -7.31 -1.02 -20.39
CA TRP A 8 -8.47 -0.47 -21.07
C TRP A 8 -9.20 0.50 -20.15
N ILE A 9 -10.07 1.32 -20.73
CA ILE A 9 -10.88 2.29 -20.00
C ILE A 9 -12.33 2.03 -20.38
N ASP A 10 -13.12 1.52 -19.43
CA ASP A 10 -14.52 1.23 -19.68
C ASP A 10 -15.32 2.47 -20.11
N GLU A 11 -16.45 2.23 -20.77
CA GLU A 11 -17.33 3.30 -21.22
C GLU A 11 -17.82 4.14 -20.04
N GLY A 12 -17.92 5.46 -20.23
CA GLY A 12 -18.27 6.40 -19.16
C GLY A 12 -17.17 6.66 -18.11
N ARG A 13 -16.04 5.94 -18.15
CA ARG A 13 -14.89 6.17 -17.28
C ARG A 13 -13.85 7.09 -17.94
N ASP A 14 -13.12 7.79 -17.08
CA ASP A 14 -12.07 8.74 -17.44
C ASP A 14 -10.80 8.52 -16.58
N PRO A 15 -9.65 8.17 -17.19
CA PRO A 15 -8.40 7.86 -16.49
C PRO A 15 -7.78 9.04 -15.74
N LEU A 16 -8.26 10.26 -15.99
CA LEU A 16 -7.82 11.49 -15.31
C LEU A 16 -8.82 11.94 -14.23
N VAL A 17 -9.91 11.20 -13.99
CA VAL A 17 -10.87 11.44 -12.87
C VAL A 17 -10.99 10.21 -11.99
N ASP A 18 -11.19 9.05 -12.60
CA ASP A 18 -11.40 7.79 -11.92
C ASP A 18 -10.08 7.19 -11.43
N SER A 19 -10.07 6.67 -10.20
CA SER A 19 -8.84 6.16 -9.57
C SER A 19 -8.51 4.70 -9.87
N PHE A 20 -9.45 3.92 -10.42
CA PHE A 20 -9.26 2.49 -10.73
C PHE A 20 -8.61 1.69 -9.56
N GLY A 21 -9.09 1.94 -8.35
CA GLY A 21 -8.58 1.29 -7.13
C GLY A 21 -7.46 2.03 -6.41
N TRP A 22 -6.85 3.05 -7.02
CA TRP A 22 -5.82 3.89 -6.39
C TRP A 22 -6.39 4.96 -5.45
N CYS A 23 -5.55 5.62 -4.66
CA CYS A 23 -5.91 6.81 -3.87
C CYS A 23 -6.42 7.95 -4.77
N SER A 24 -5.90 8.07 -6.00
CA SER A 24 -6.34 9.06 -6.98
C SER A 24 -6.07 8.57 -8.41
N ALA A 25 -6.74 9.18 -9.39
CA ALA A 25 -6.46 8.96 -10.82
C ALA A 25 -5.00 9.24 -11.18
N GLN A 26 -4.37 10.22 -10.52
CA GLN A 26 -2.96 10.55 -10.75
C GLN A 26 -2.03 9.36 -10.41
N TYR A 27 -2.25 8.69 -9.28
CA TYR A 27 -1.46 7.49 -8.94
C TYR A 27 -1.71 6.34 -9.87
N HIS A 28 -2.94 6.17 -10.36
CA HIS A 28 -3.23 5.16 -11.37
C HIS A 28 -2.39 5.35 -12.64
N VAL A 29 -2.31 6.58 -13.13
CA VAL A 29 -1.51 6.91 -14.32
C VAL A 29 -0.01 6.79 -14.04
N MET A 30 0.46 7.21 -12.86
CA MET A 30 1.85 7.06 -12.44
C MET A 30 2.27 5.59 -12.32
N SER A 31 1.39 4.73 -11.81
CA SER A 31 1.59 3.28 -11.73
C SER A 31 1.88 2.68 -13.11
N TRP A 32 1.01 2.95 -14.08
CA TRP A 32 1.20 2.45 -15.45
C TRP A 32 2.50 2.95 -16.09
N ALA A 33 2.84 4.22 -15.88
CA ALA A 33 4.08 4.79 -16.38
C ALA A 33 5.30 4.09 -15.75
N LEU A 34 5.33 3.99 -14.41
CA LEU A 34 6.45 3.36 -13.70
C LEU A 34 6.60 1.88 -14.09
N SER A 35 5.51 1.13 -14.16
CA SER A 35 5.50 -0.28 -14.55
C SER A 35 6.10 -0.47 -15.95
N CYS A 36 5.62 0.29 -16.95
CA CYS A 36 6.13 0.23 -18.32
C CYS A 36 7.62 0.57 -18.40
N LEU A 37 8.04 1.65 -17.74
CA LEU A 37 9.42 2.13 -17.79
C LEU A 37 10.38 1.16 -17.09
N GLN A 38 10.00 0.59 -15.94
CA GLN A 38 10.79 -0.42 -15.24
C GLN A 38 10.95 -1.69 -16.09
N LEU A 39 9.89 -2.17 -16.74
CA LEU A 39 10.02 -3.30 -17.67
C LEU A 39 10.95 -2.94 -18.84
N HIS A 40 10.87 -1.72 -19.36
CA HIS A 40 11.66 -1.27 -20.51
C HIS A 40 13.17 -1.24 -20.22
N GLN A 41 13.57 -1.09 -18.96
CA GLN A 41 14.98 -1.21 -18.57
C GLN A 41 15.58 -2.60 -18.87
N PHE A 42 14.74 -3.65 -18.87
CA PHE A 42 15.18 -5.03 -18.98
C PHE A 42 14.72 -5.73 -20.27
N TYR A 43 13.68 -5.21 -20.93
CA TYR A 43 13.08 -5.84 -22.11
C TYR A 43 12.79 -4.84 -23.23
N ASP A 44 13.34 -5.12 -24.41
CA ASP A 44 13.06 -4.34 -25.62
C ASP A 44 11.68 -4.62 -26.22
N ASN A 45 11.08 -5.78 -25.91
CA ASN A 45 9.86 -6.27 -26.54
C ASN A 45 8.66 -6.23 -25.58
N ILE A 46 8.23 -5.02 -25.25
CA ILE A 46 7.02 -4.76 -24.47
C ILE A 46 5.91 -4.34 -25.43
N GLU A 47 4.81 -5.10 -25.44
CA GLU A 47 3.62 -4.79 -26.21
C GLU A 47 2.48 -4.32 -25.29
N LEU A 48 1.67 -3.38 -25.78
CA LEU A 48 0.44 -2.94 -25.14
C LEU A 48 -0.77 -3.48 -25.91
N ILE A 49 -1.67 -4.18 -25.23
CA ILE A 49 -3.01 -4.53 -25.72
C ILE A 49 -4.00 -3.61 -25.02
N THR A 50 -4.74 -2.80 -25.80
CA THR A 50 -5.58 -1.73 -25.25
C THR A 50 -6.83 -1.45 -26.09
N ASP A 51 -7.67 -0.53 -25.63
CA ASP A 51 -8.67 0.18 -26.43
C ASP A 51 -8.11 1.53 -26.97
N HIS A 52 -8.91 2.27 -27.73
CA HIS A 52 -8.52 3.57 -28.27
C HIS A 52 -8.24 4.62 -27.19
N LYS A 53 -9.04 4.64 -26.11
CA LYS A 53 -8.83 5.57 -24.99
C LYS A 53 -7.48 5.31 -24.29
N GLY A 54 -7.15 4.05 -24.05
CA GLY A 54 -5.91 3.68 -23.40
C GLY A 54 -4.69 3.92 -24.28
N LYS A 55 -4.82 3.75 -25.60
CA LYS A 55 -3.80 4.18 -26.56
C LYS A 55 -3.60 5.70 -26.49
N ASP A 56 -4.66 6.49 -26.53
CA ASP A 56 -4.57 7.95 -26.45
C ASP A 56 -3.83 8.39 -25.19
N LEU A 57 -4.21 7.86 -24.02
CA LEU A 57 -3.54 8.17 -22.76
C LEU A 57 -2.07 7.70 -22.75
N LEU A 58 -1.82 6.39 -22.89
CA LEU A 58 -0.50 5.80 -22.62
C LEU A 58 0.52 6.10 -23.73
N ILE A 59 0.05 6.26 -24.97
CA ILE A 59 0.91 6.43 -26.14
C ILE A 59 0.88 7.88 -26.59
N ASP A 60 -0.30 8.43 -26.89
CA ASP A 60 -0.37 9.73 -27.55
C ASP A 60 -0.10 10.88 -26.57
N GLN A 61 -0.57 10.79 -25.32
CA GLN A 61 -0.30 11.80 -24.28
C GLN A 61 1.00 11.51 -23.52
N LEU A 62 1.14 10.31 -22.96
CA LEU A 62 2.29 9.96 -22.10
C LEU A 62 3.54 9.57 -22.86
N LYS A 63 3.45 9.17 -24.14
CA LYS A 63 4.60 8.73 -24.95
C LYS A 63 5.38 7.58 -24.27
N LEU A 64 4.68 6.60 -23.70
CA LEU A 64 5.33 5.43 -23.10
C LEU A 64 6.01 4.55 -24.18
N PRO A 65 7.17 3.95 -23.89
CA PRO A 65 8.04 3.33 -24.89
C PRO A 65 7.62 1.89 -25.27
N TYR A 66 6.32 1.66 -25.52
CA TYR A 66 5.86 0.37 -26.01
C TYR A 66 6.34 0.13 -27.45
N LYS A 67 6.89 -1.06 -27.70
CA LYS A 67 7.38 -1.43 -29.04
C LYS A 67 6.24 -1.65 -30.03
N ARG A 68 5.13 -2.23 -29.55
CA ARG A 68 3.92 -2.48 -30.34
C ARG A 68 2.69 -2.16 -29.52
N VAL A 69 1.71 -1.52 -30.15
CA VAL A 69 0.42 -1.21 -29.55
C VAL A 69 -0.65 -1.85 -30.41
N ARG A 70 -1.53 -2.61 -29.78
CA ARG A 70 -2.60 -3.35 -30.42
C ARG A 70 -3.93 -2.96 -29.77
N THR A 71 -4.96 -2.66 -30.57
CA THR A 71 -6.23 -2.10 -30.08
C THR A 71 -7.37 -3.11 -30.08
N GLU A 72 -7.10 -4.40 -29.87
CA GLU A 72 -8.11 -5.47 -29.96
C GLU A 72 -9.14 -5.44 -28.81
N LEU A 73 -8.93 -4.62 -27.77
CA LEU A 73 -9.95 -4.44 -26.73
C LEU A 73 -11.01 -3.41 -27.13
N GLU A 74 -10.82 -2.70 -28.24
CA GLU A 74 -11.79 -1.73 -28.74
C GLU A 74 -13.12 -2.41 -29.09
N GLY A 75 -14.23 -1.85 -28.59
CA GLY A 75 -15.57 -2.36 -28.86
C GLY A 75 -15.86 -3.75 -28.28
N LEU A 76 -14.96 -4.31 -27.45
CA LEU A 76 -15.24 -5.53 -26.71
C LEU A 76 -16.21 -5.22 -25.57
N ASP A 77 -17.47 -5.55 -25.83
CA ASP A 77 -18.52 -5.53 -24.82
C ASP A 77 -18.62 -6.92 -24.17
N PHE A 78 -18.00 -7.06 -22.99
CA PHE A 78 -18.32 -8.14 -22.04
C PHE A 78 -19.23 -7.62 -20.91
N ASN A 79 -19.88 -6.46 -21.09
CA ASN A 79 -20.69 -5.71 -20.13
C ASN A 79 -21.99 -6.43 -19.72
N GLU A 80 -22.19 -7.70 -20.10
CA GLU A 80 -23.24 -8.51 -19.48
C GLU A 80 -23.01 -8.68 -17.97
N VAL A 81 -21.76 -8.52 -17.49
CA VAL A 81 -21.40 -8.40 -16.07
C VAL A 81 -20.36 -7.27 -15.90
N PRO A 82 -20.77 -5.99 -15.78
CA PRO A 82 -19.87 -4.84 -15.81
C PRO A 82 -18.76 -4.87 -14.75
N SER A 83 -19.04 -5.45 -13.58
CA SER A 83 -18.12 -5.51 -12.44
C SER A 83 -17.08 -6.65 -12.54
N LEU A 84 -17.15 -7.51 -13.57
CA LEU A 84 -16.20 -8.60 -13.83
C LEU A 84 -15.16 -8.21 -14.88
N TRP A 85 -14.36 -7.20 -14.53
CA TRP A 85 -13.34 -6.58 -15.38
C TRP A 85 -12.31 -7.60 -15.89
N VAL A 86 -12.06 -8.68 -15.15
CA VAL A 86 -11.02 -9.67 -15.49
C VAL A 86 -11.26 -10.40 -16.82
N THR A 87 -12.50 -10.43 -17.32
CA THR A 87 -12.84 -11.12 -18.58
C THR A 87 -12.05 -10.55 -19.78
N LYS A 88 -11.91 -9.22 -19.88
CA LYS A 88 -11.11 -8.57 -20.95
C LYS A 88 -9.63 -8.94 -20.86
N LYS A 89 -9.11 -9.03 -19.64
CA LYS A 89 -7.74 -9.43 -19.36
C LYS A 89 -7.49 -10.88 -19.78
N ILE A 90 -8.36 -11.81 -19.41
CA ILE A 90 -8.24 -13.22 -19.80
C ILE A 90 -8.39 -13.40 -21.31
N TYR A 91 -9.29 -12.64 -21.96
CA TYR A 91 -9.40 -12.63 -23.42
C TYR A 91 -8.07 -12.24 -24.08
N SER A 92 -7.35 -11.25 -23.55
CA SER A 92 -6.07 -10.81 -24.10
C SER A 92 -5.03 -11.94 -24.17
N TYR A 93 -5.06 -12.89 -23.22
CA TYR A 93 -4.15 -14.04 -23.19
C TYR A 93 -4.35 -14.97 -24.39
N THR A 94 -5.54 -14.98 -24.99
CA THR A 94 -5.86 -15.78 -26.18
C THR A 94 -5.28 -15.20 -27.47
N LEU A 95 -4.86 -13.93 -27.45
CA LEU A 95 -4.41 -13.17 -28.63
C LEU A 95 -2.94 -13.44 -29.01
N HIS A 96 -2.32 -14.45 -28.40
CA HIS A 96 -0.91 -14.76 -28.55
C HIS A 96 -0.70 -16.11 -29.25
N GLU A 97 0.22 -16.14 -30.20
CA GLU A 97 0.69 -17.35 -30.89
C GLU A 97 2.20 -17.58 -30.67
N GLU A 98 2.79 -16.82 -29.75
CA GLU A 98 4.19 -16.87 -29.36
C GLU A 98 4.32 -16.66 -27.84
N PRO A 99 5.41 -17.15 -27.21
CA PRO A 99 5.55 -17.12 -25.75
C PRO A 99 5.42 -15.70 -25.20
N PHE A 100 4.50 -15.51 -24.26
CA PHE A 100 4.20 -14.21 -23.66
C PHE A 100 4.20 -14.27 -22.13
N LEU A 101 4.43 -13.12 -21.50
CA LEU A 101 4.18 -12.91 -20.09
C LEU A 101 3.43 -11.58 -19.95
N ASN A 102 2.17 -11.64 -19.55
CA ASN A 102 1.41 -10.48 -19.10
C ASN A 102 1.91 -10.06 -17.72
N VAL A 103 2.12 -8.75 -17.54
CA VAL A 103 2.51 -8.12 -16.30
C VAL A 103 1.48 -7.05 -15.98
N ASP A 104 1.04 -6.97 -14.73
CA ASP A 104 0.04 -5.99 -14.33
C ASP A 104 0.64 -4.58 -14.20
N GLY A 105 -0.18 -3.55 -14.47
CA GLY A 105 0.26 -2.15 -14.46
C GLY A 105 0.64 -1.60 -13.08
N ASP A 106 0.44 -2.38 -12.02
CA ASP A 106 0.80 -2.16 -10.62
C ASP A 106 1.91 -3.10 -10.13
N VAL A 107 2.57 -3.78 -11.08
CA VAL A 107 3.80 -4.56 -10.87
C VAL A 107 5.00 -3.78 -11.38
N TYR A 108 6.07 -3.78 -10.58
CA TYR A 108 7.32 -3.11 -10.88
C TYR A 108 8.49 -4.08 -10.63
N ILE A 109 9.42 -4.15 -11.57
CA ILE A 109 10.61 -4.98 -11.45
C ILE A 109 11.87 -4.11 -11.37
N PHE A 110 12.82 -4.55 -10.57
CA PHE A 110 14.13 -3.89 -10.43
C PHE A 110 15.29 -4.84 -10.77
N LYS A 111 14.95 -6.04 -11.25
CA LYS A 111 15.83 -7.03 -11.85
C LYS A 111 15.09 -7.74 -12.97
N PRO A 112 15.79 -8.26 -14.00
CA PRO A 112 15.15 -9.11 -14.99
C PRO A 112 14.59 -10.37 -14.33
N PHE A 113 13.50 -10.90 -14.90
CA PHE A 113 12.97 -12.21 -14.54
C PHE A 113 14.01 -13.28 -14.92
N PRO A 114 14.13 -14.36 -14.13
CA PRO A 114 15.14 -15.37 -14.39
C PRO A 114 14.76 -16.18 -15.63
N ASP A 115 15.76 -16.51 -16.47
CA ASP A 115 15.55 -17.22 -17.75
C ASP A 115 14.77 -18.53 -17.61
N ASN A 116 14.93 -19.23 -16.48
CA ASN A 116 14.23 -20.47 -16.21
C ASN A 116 12.70 -20.29 -16.05
N LEU A 117 12.22 -19.09 -15.70
CA LEU A 117 10.80 -18.78 -15.60
C LEU A 117 10.15 -18.89 -16.99
N PHE A 118 10.79 -18.31 -18.01
CA PHE A 118 10.28 -18.27 -19.39
C PHE A 118 10.20 -19.63 -20.09
N SER A 119 10.80 -20.67 -19.52
CA SER A 119 10.65 -22.04 -20.00
C SER A 119 9.37 -22.75 -19.52
N GLY A 120 8.54 -22.08 -18.71
CA GLY A 120 7.25 -22.61 -18.24
C GLY A 120 6.24 -22.79 -19.37
N GLN A 121 5.44 -23.85 -19.29
CA GLN A 121 4.23 -23.99 -20.12
C GLN A 121 3.19 -22.96 -19.67
N LEU A 122 3.02 -22.87 -18.35
CA LEU A 122 2.25 -21.87 -17.63
C LEU A 122 3.16 -21.17 -16.62
N ILE A 123 2.96 -19.87 -16.43
CA ILE A 123 3.72 -19.00 -15.55
C ILE A 123 2.73 -18.16 -14.75
N ALA A 124 2.99 -18.01 -13.45
CA ALA A 124 2.26 -17.09 -12.58
C ALA A 124 3.18 -16.45 -11.51
N GLN A 125 2.70 -15.47 -10.75
CA GLN A 125 3.51 -14.80 -9.73
C GLN A 125 3.89 -15.73 -8.57
N ASN A 126 2.92 -16.16 -7.78
CA ASN A 126 3.07 -17.11 -6.66
C ASN A 126 1.77 -17.89 -6.46
N ILE A 127 1.85 -18.95 -5.67
CA ILE A 127 0.66 -19.60 -5.11
C ILE A 127 0.14 -18.72 -3.97
N GLU A 128 -1.16 -18.46 -3.96
CA GLU A 128 -1.91 -17.97 -2.79
C GLU A 128 -2.49 -19.19 -2.09
N GLN A 129 -1.90 -19.58 -0.96
CA GLN A 129 -2.16 -20.87 -0.34
C GLN A 129 -3.12 -20.73 0.84
N GLY A 130 -4.35 -21.22 0.66
CA GLY A 130 -5.31 -21.36 1.75
C GLY A 130 -5.93 -20.06 2.22
N PHE A 131 -6.05 -19.05 1.35
CA PHE A 131 -6.70 -17.79 1.72
C PHE A 131 -8.20 -18.00 1.96
N ASP A 132 -8.70 -17.50 3.09
CA ASP A 132 -10.08 -17.74 3.53
C ASP A 132 -11.13 -17.27 2.52
N TYR A 133 -10.86 -16.17 1.80
CA TYR A 133 -11.78 -15.64 0.81
C TYR A 133 -12.01 -16.62 -0.36
N TYR A 134 -11.06 -17.50 -0.69
CA TYR A 134 -11.28 -18.54 -1.71
C TYR A 134 -12.32 -19.54 -1.24
N LYS A 135 -12.30 -19.90 0.03
CA LYS A 135 -13.28 -20.83 0.60
C LYS A 135 -14.68 -20.26 0.57
N GLU A 136 -14.84 -19.03 1.05
CA GLU A 136 -16.13 -18.35 1.04
C GLU A 136 -16.70 -18.21 -0.37
N LEU A 137 -15.86 -17.84 -1.35
CA LEU A 137 -16.30 -17.64 -2.72
C LEU A 137 -16.52 -18.94 -3.49
N VAL A 138 -15.74 -19.99 -3.24
CA VAL A 138 -15.97 -21.31 -3.85
C VAL A 138 -17.25 -21.93 -3.27
N ASP A 139 -17.46 -21.86 -1.95
CA ASP A 139 -18.70 -22.29 -1.31
C ASP A 139 -19.91 -21.51 -1.88
N LEU A 140 -19.75 -20.21 -2.12
CA LEU A 140 -20.76 -19.40 -2.80
C LEU A 140 -21.08 -19.92 -4.20
N VAL A 141 -20.06 -20.23 -5.01
CA VAL A 141 -20.24 -20.78 -6.36
C VAL A 141 -20.99 -22.10 -6.30
N GLU A 142 -20.57 -23.06 -5.47
CA GLU A 142 -21.18 -24.39 -5.38
C GLU A 142 -22.64 -24.35 -4.93
N ASN A 143 -22.99 -23.43 -4.03
CA ASN A 143 -24.33 -23.36 -3.44
C ASN A 143 -25.29 -22.44 -4.20
N THR A 144 -24.76 -21.45 -4.92
CA THR A 144 -25.58 -20.40 -5.53
C THR A 144 -25.74 -20.59 -7.02
N PHE A 145 -24.72 -21.03 -7.74
CA PHE A 145 -24.68 -20.94 -9.20
C PHE A 145 -25.29 -22.16 -9.91
N ASP A 146 -25.94 -21.93 -11.06
CA ASP A 146 -26.61 -23.01 -11.79
C ASP A 146 -25.62 -23.89 -12.55
N PHE A 147 -24.53 -23.29 -13.04
CA PHE A 147 -23.47 -23.98 -13.73
C PHE A 147 -22.16 -23.85 -12.95
N VAL A 148 -21.59 -24.99 -12.55
CA VAL A 148 -20.32 -25.06 -11.83
C VAL A 148 -19.39 -25.97 -12.64
N PRO A 149 -18.26 -25.47 -13.18
CA PRO A 149 -17.31 -26.29 -13.90
C PRO A 149 -16.79 -27.45 -13.04
N SER A 150 -16.51 -28.59 -13.67
CA SER A 150 -16.11 -29.84 -12.99
C SER A 150 -14.88 -29.68 -12.09
N PHE A 151 -13.97 -28.78 -12.45
CA PHE A 151 -12.75 -28.52 -11.67
C PHE A 151 -12.99 -27.77 -10.35
N PHE A 152 -14.20 -27.25 -10.11
CA PHE A 152 -14.64 -26.80 -8.77
C PHE A 152 -14.98 -28.00 -7.88
N SER A 153 -15.62 -29.03 -8.44
CA SER A 153 -16.19 -30.17 -7.69
C SER A 153 -15.23 -31.36 -7.49
N THR A 154 -13.97 -31.27 -7.94
CA THR A 154 -13.00 -32.37 -7.82
C THR A 154 -12.74 -32.69 -6.34
N PRO A 155 -12.82 -33.96 -5.91
CA PRO A 155 -12.74 -34.33 -4.50
C PRO A 155 -11.46 -33.79 -3.85
N TYR A 156 -11.68 -32.98 -2.82
CA TYR A 156 -10.70 -32.46 -1.90
C TYR A 156 -9.74 -33.59 -1.47
N ASN A 157 -8.44 -33.45 -1.76
CA ASN A 157 -7.46 -34.20 -0.98
C ASN A 157 -7.64 -33.80 0.50
N GLN A 158 -7.29 -34.69 1.42
CA GLN A 158 -7.58 -34.58 2.86
C GLN A 158 -7.10 -33.25 3.50
N ASP A 159 -6.21 -32.52 2.82
CA ASP A 159 -5.77 -31.17 3.13
C ASP A 159 -6.63 -30.13 2.37
N LYS A 160 -7.60 -29.55 3.08
CA LYS A 160 -8.65 -28.61 2.63
C LYS A 160 -8.16 -27.25 2.08
N THR A 161 -6.97 -27.19 1.48
CA THR A 161 -6.36 -25.90 1.09
C THR A 161 -6.77 -25.52 -0.32
N LEU A 162 -7.59 -24.48 -0.45
CA LEU A 162 -7.91 -23.86 -1.74
C LEU A 162 -6.80 -22.88 -2.11
N ASN A 163 -6.30 -23.02 -3.33
CA ASN A 163 -5.18 -22.24 -3.83
C ASN A 163 -5.58 -21.46 -5.09
N GLY A 164 -5.02 -20.25 -5.22
CA GLY A 164 -5.02 -19.48 -6.44
C GLY A 164 -3.61 -19.24 -6.96
N SER A 165 -3.47 -18.91 -8.24
CA SER A 165 -2.21 -18.42 -8.80
C SER A 165 -2.27 -16.91 -8.95
N ASN A 166 -1.51 -16.17 -8.13
CA ASN A 166 -1.55 -14.71 -8.17
C ASN A 166 -1.20 -14.19 -9.57
N ALA A 167 -2.03 -13.27 -10.06
CA ALA A 167 -2.04 -12.86 -11.45
C ALA A 167 -1.20 -11.63 -11.79
N GLY A 168 -0.39 -11.11 -10.84
CA GLY A 168 0.50 -9.96 -11.11
C GLY A 168 1.43 -10.20 -12.30
N ILE A 169 1.81 -11.46 -12.52
CA ILE A 169 2.29 -11.95 -13.82
C ILE A 169 1.54 -13.22 -14.20
N ILE A 170 1.15 -13.37 -15.48
CA ILE A 170 0.56 -14.59 -16.06
C ILE A 170 1.04 -14.77 -17.49
N GLY A 171 1.39 -15.99 -17.88
CA GLY A 171 1.72 -16.27 -19.28
C GLY A 171 2.31 -17.66 -19.46
N GLY A 172 3.08 -17.83 -20.54
CA GLY A 172 3.74 -19.09 -20.83
C GLY A 172 3.80 -19.41 -22.32
N GLN A 173 3.91 -20.69 -22.61
CA GLN A 173 4.10 -21.25 -23.95
C GLN A 173 2.90 -22.09 -24.42
N ASP A 174 1.98 -22.44 -23.53
CA ASP A 174 0.80 -23.23 -23.87
C ASP A 174 -0.37 -22.35 -24.30
N PHE A 175 -0.38 -21.92 -25.55
CA PHE A 175 -1.45 -21.09 -26.11
C PHE A 175 -2.80 -21.82 -26.18
N GLY A 176 -2.76 -23.16 -26.28
CA GLY A 176 -3.95 -24.00 -26.27
C GLY A 176 -4.66 -23.91 -24.92
N PHE A 177 -3.88 -23.97 -23.83
CA PHE A 177 -4.37 -23.76 -22.49
C PHE A 177 -5.06 -22.40 -22.33
N PHE A 178 -4.45 -21.29 -22.78
CA PHE A 178 -5.05 -19.96 -22.60
C PHE A 178 -6.37 -19.79 -23.35
N LYS A 179 -6.52 -20.42 -24.54
CA LYS A 179 -7.80 -20.46 -25.27
C LYS A 179 -8.85 -21.25 -24.49
N LEU A 180 -8.50 -22.46 -24.04
CA LEU A 180 -9.40 -23.30 -23.25
C LEU A 180 -9.78 -22.65 -21.91
N TYR A 181 -8.83 -21.94 -21.28
CA TYR A 181 -9.04 -21.19 -20.05
C TYR A 181 -10.09 -20.09 -20.25
N PHE A 182 -9.94 -19.27 -21.29
CA PHE A 182 -10.94 -18.26 -21.64
C PHE A 182 -12.31 -18.87 -21.98
N GLU A 183 -12.35 -19.98 -22.73
CA GLU A 183 -13.60 -20.69 -23.05
C GLU A 183 -14.34 -21.16 -21.78
N ASN A 184 -13.61 -21.73 -20.81
CA ASN A 184 -14.18 -22.15 -19.54
C ASN A 184 -14.69 -20.98 -18.69
N VAL A 185 -13.91 -19.90 -18.61
CA VAL A 185 -14.31 -18.66 -17.94
C VAL A 185 -15.57 -18.10 -18.59
N ARG A 186 -15.61 -18.06 -19.94
CA ARG A 186 -16.75 -17.50 -20.65
C ARG A 186 -18.01 -18.32 -20.46
N ALA A 187 -17.92 -19.65 -20.58
CA ALA A 187 -19.04 -20.54 -20.31
C ALA A 187 -19.55 -20.37 -18.87
N PHE A 188 -18.65 -20.27 -17.89
CA PHE A 188 -19.00 -20.05 -16.49
C PHE A 188 -19.74 -18.73 -16.26
N VAL A 189 -19.24 -17.63 -16.83
CA VAL A 189 -19.85 -16.31 -16.69
C VAL A 189 -21.20 -16.25 -17.38
N ASP A 190 -21.31 -16.77 -18.62
CA ASP A 190 -22.54 -16.69 -19.42
C ASP A 190 -23.70 -17.45 -18.80
N LEU A 191 -23.42 -18.65 -18.28
CA LEU A 191 -24.44 -19.51 -17.70
C LEU A 191 -24.86 -19.04 -16.30
N ASN A 192 -24.08 -18.17 -15.64
CA ASN A 192 -24.38 -17.66 -14.29
C ASN A 192 -24.60 -16.14 -14.22
N LYS A 193 -24.61 -15.44 -15.36
CA LYS A 193 -24.59 -13.97 -15.43
C LYS A 193 -25.61 -13.28 -14.53
N THR A 194 -26.83 -13.78 -14.47
CA THR A 194 -27.90 -13.21 -13.65
C THR A 194 -27.54 -13.21 -12.17
N LYS A 195 -26.94 -14.30 -11.68
CA LYS A 195 -26.53 -14.46 -10.29
C LYS A 195 -25.26 -13.68 -9.98
N ILE A 196 -24.31 -13.64 -10.92
CA ILE A 196 -23.10 -12.84 -10.77
C ILE A 196 -23.46 -11.33 -10.65
N ASN A 197 -24.40 -10.84 -11.46
CA ASN A 197 -24.89 -9.45 -11.37
C ASN A 197 -25.65 -9.12 -10.08
N GLN A 198 -26.05 -10.13 -9.31
CA GLN A 198 -26.72 -9.94 -8.02
C GLN A 198 -25.73 -9.94 -6.84
N LEU A 199 -24.45 -10.22 -7.08
CA LEU A 199 -23.45 -10.19 -6.03
C LEU A 199 -23.23 -8.75 -5.54
N PRO A 200 -23.04 -8.53 -4.22
CA PRO A 200 -22.66 -7.22 -3.71
C PRO A 200 -21.31 -6.75 -4.26
N ASP A 201 -21.12 -5.44 -4.41
CA ASP A 201 -19.87 -4.84 -4.92
C ASP A 201 -18.63 -5.23 -4.10
N ALA A 202 -18.78 -5.39 -2.78
CA ALA A 202 -17.68 -5.84 -1.93
C ALA A 202 -17.21 -7.27 -2.29
N LEU A 203 -18.16 -8.12 -2.71
CA LEU A 203 -17.90 -9.52 -3.03
C LEU A 203 -17.37 -9.66 -4.47
N ILE A 204 -17.90 -8.89 -5.41
CA ILE A 204 -17.48 -8.96 -6.82
C ILE A 204 -16.00 -8.57 -6.99
N SER A 205 -15.47 -7.68 -6.15
CA SER A 205 -14.05 -7.31 -6.14
C SER A 205 -13.17 -8.55 -5.93
N ASN A 206 -13.46 -9.37 -4.92
CA ASN A 206 -12.70 -10.59 -4.64
C ASN A 206 -13.07 -11.73 -5.61
N PHE A 207 -14.28 -11.72 -6.15
CA PHE A 207 -14.72 -12.68 -7.14
C PHE A 207 -13.92 -12.62 -8.46
N ASN A 208 -13.40 -11.43 -8.83
CA ASN A 208 -12.45 -11.31 -9.95
C ASN A 208 -11.21 -12.20 -9.74
N ALA A 209 -10.69 -12.30 -8.51
CA ALA A 209 -9.56 -13.18 -8.20
C ALA A 209 -9.91 -14.66 -8.29
N VAL A 210 -11.16 -15.06 -8.06
CA VAL A 210 -11.60 -16.45 -8.30
C VAL A 210 -11.57 -16.75 -9.80
N VAL A 211 -12.13 -15.86 -10.61
CA VAL A 211 -12.18 -16.04 -12.07
C VAL A 211 -10.77 -16.00 -12.69
N GLU A 212 -9.89 -15.12 -12.21
CA GLU A 212 -8.52 -15.02 -12.73
C GLU A 212 -7.59 -16.09 -12.18
N GLN A 213 -7.50 -16.19 -10.86
CA GLN A 213 -6.39 -16.88 -10.19
C GLN A 213 -6.76 -18.32 -9.83
N PHE A 214 -7.98 -18.54 -9.34
CA PHE A 214 -8.45 -19.87 -8.93
C PHE A 214 -8.76 -20.74 -10.15
N ILE A 215 -9.55 -20.26 -11.11
CA ILE A 215 -9.88 -21.05 -12.31
C ILE A 215 -8.60 -21.43 -13.08
N PHE A 216 -7.66 -20.50 -13.27
CA PHE A 216 -6.38 -20.78 -13.91
C PHE A 216 -5.62 -21.91 -13.19
N TYR A 217 -5.51 -21.81 -11.86
CA TYR A 217 -4.86 -22.83 -11.04
C TYR A 217 -5.57 -24.19 -11.20
N ARG A 218 -6.89 -24.24 -11.02
CA ARG A 218 -7.66 -25.50 -11.05
C ARG A 218 -7.64 -26.18 -12.41
N LEU A 219 -7.79 -25.41 -13.48
CA LEU A 219 -7.73 -25.95 -14.84
C LEU A 219 -6.33 -26.52 -15.14
N SER A 220 -5.26 -25.88 -14.66
CA SER A 220 -3.90 -26.43 -14.79
C SER A 220 -3.75 -27.78 -14.10
N GLN A 221 -4.38 -27.96 -12.93
CA GLN A 221 -4.32 -29.21 -12.17
C GLN A 221 -5.14 -30.31 -12.86
N GLU A 222 -6.33 -30.00 -13.36
CA GLU A 222 -7.17 -30.96 -14.10
C GLU A 222 -6.47 -31.47 -15.37
N LEU A 223 -5.73 -30.59 -16.05
CA LEU A 223 -4.99 -30.94 -17.27
C LEU A 223 -3.56 -31.44 -17.00
N GLU A 224 -3.16 -31.52 -15.74
CA GLU A 224 -1.81 -31.92 -15.30
C GLU A 224 -0.67 -31.07 -15.93
N ILE A 225 -0.93 -29.78 -16.16
CA ILE A 225 0.05 -28.84 -16.72
C ILE A 225 0.73 -28.07 -15.58
N PRO A 226 2.06 -28.18 -15.41
CA PRO A 226 2.75 -27.51 -14.31
C PRO A 226 2.83 -25.99 -14.53
N ILE A 227 2.53 -25.24 -13.47
CA ILE A 227 2.74 -23.79 -13.40
C ILE A 227 4.12 -23.50 -12.81
N ARG A 228 4.91 -22.64 -13.46
CA ARG A 228 6.13 -22.07 -12.89
C ARG A 228 5.81 -20.77 -12.18
N TYR A 229 6.20 -20.68 -10.92
CA TYR A 229 6.03 -19.47 -10.11
C TYR A 229 7.33 -18.68 -10.02
N TYR A 230 7.21 -17.35 -10.03
CA TYR A 230 8.35 -16.45 -9.84
C TYR A 230 8.73 -16.29 -8.36
N LEU A 231 7.73 -16.19 -7.49
CA LEU A 231 7.85 -16.00 -6.06
C LEU A 231 7.43 -17.27 -5.29
N PRO A 232 7.91 -17.45 -4.05
CA PRO A 232 7.47 -18.56 -3.19
C PRO A 232 5.97 -18.45 -2.85
N PRO A 233 5.32 -19.56 -2.44
CA PRO A 233 3.93 -19.53 -1.97
C PRO A 233 3.72 -18.50 -0.85
N SER A 234 2.61 -17.77 -0.91
CA SER A 234 2.15 -16.88 0.15
C SER A 234 1.10 -17.58 1.00
N LEU A 235 1.25 -17.49 2.32
CA LEU A 235 0.31 -17.99 3.32
C LEU A 235 -0.52 -16.88 3.97
N ASP A 236 -0.20 -15.61 3.67
CA ASP A 236 -0.83 -14.45 4.28
C ASP A 236 -1.43 -13.52 3.20
N PRO A 237 -2.75 -13.27 3.22
CA PRO A 237 -3.41 -12.34 2.30
C PRO A 237 -3.05 -10.87 2.55
N ALA A 238 -2.30 -10.54 3.61
CA ALA A 238 -1.75 -9.21 3.83
C ALA A 238 -0.58 -8.87 2.88
N PHE A 239 0.05 -9.89 2.28
CA PHE A 239 1.19 -9.74 1.36
C PHE A 239 2.27 -8.79 1.88
N GLU A 240 2.63 -8.94 3.17
CA GLU A 240 3.68 -8.14 3.80
C GLU A 240 4.98 -8.23 2.96
N GLY A 241 5.60 -7.07 2.68
CA GLY A 241 6.81 -6.99 1.88
C GLY A 241 6.61 -6.70 0.38
N TYR A 242 5.39 -6.81 -0.15
CA TYR A 242 5.14 -6.68 -1.60
C TYR A 242 5.08 -5.24 -2.12
N ALA A 243 5.03 -4.25 -1.22
CA ALA A 243 4.92 -2.82 -1.55
C ALA A 243 6.05 -1.97 -0.93
N ASP A 244 7.20 -2.59 -0.61
CA ASP A 244 8.25 -1.94 0.18
C ASP A 244 9.22 -1.11 -0.66
N PHE A 245 8.70 -0.04 -1.27
CA PHE A 245 9.48 0.91 -2.07
C PHE A 245 10.69 1.49 -1.33
N HIS A 246 10.66 1.54 0.00
CA HIS A 246 11.73 2.08 0.84
C HIS A 246 13.04 1.26 0.80
N TYR A 247 13.00 -0.01 0.37
CA TYR A 247 14.22 -0.80 0.13
C TYR A 247 14.92 -0.44 -1.17
N LEU A 248 14.23 0.19 -2.11
CA LEU A 248 14.77 0.43 -3.45
C LEU A 248 16.05 1.29 -3.42
N PRO A 249 16.97 1.05 -4.37
CA PRO A 249 16.92 0.06 -5.45
C PRO A 249 17.44 -1.34 -5.06
N LYS A 250 17.76 -1.60 -3.79
CA LYS A 250 18.39 -2.86 -3.35
C LYS A 250 17.39 -3.75 -2.63
N ASN A 251 17.65 -5.05 -2.58
CA ASN A 251 16.88 -6.03 -1.79
C ASN A 251 15.37 -6.15 -2.12
N CYS A 252 14.86 -5.41 -3.10
CA CYS A 252 13.47 -5.46 -3.55
C CYS A 252 13.45 -5.58 -5.09
N PRO A 253 13.61 -6.81 -5.63
CA PRO A 253 13.67 -7.03 -7.07
C PRO A 253 12.30 -6.94 -7.75
N TYR A 254 11.21 -6.99 -6.97
CA TYR A 254 9.84 -7.07 -7.44
C TYR A 254 8.91 -6.43 -6.41
N ILE A 255 8.01 -5.58 -6.91
CA ILE A 255 6.95 -4.93 -6.13
C ILE A 255 5.64 -5.16 -6.85
N HIS A 256 4.59 -5.50 -6.10
CA HIS A 256 3.22 -5.57 -6.62
C HIS A 256 2.28 -4.89 -5.61
N THR A 257 1.79 -3.71 -5.98
CA THR A 257 0.87 -2.92 -5.15
C THR A 257 -0.56 -3.38 -5.32
N MET A 258 -0.87 -4.61 -4.90
CA MET A 258 -2.20 -5.22 -4.98
C MET A 258 -3.17 -4.73 -3.89
N GLY A 259 -4.47 -4.81 -4.16
CA GLY A 259 -5.52 -4.61 -3.15
C GLY A 259 -5.40 -3.32 -2.35
N SER A 260 -5.31 -3.44 -1.02
CA SER A 260 -5.26 -2.32 -0.07
C SER A 260 -4.01 -1.44 -0.23
N PHE A 261 -2.91 -1.94 -0.82
CA PHE A 261 -1.73 -1.13 -1.09
C PHE A 261 -2.02 0.05 -2.03
N LYS A 262 -2.99 -0.08 -2.94
CA LYS A 262 -3.41 1.02 -3.84
C LYS A 262 -4.18 2.13 -3.10
N LYS A 263 -4.75 1.79 -1.94
CA LYS A 263 -5.44 2.72 -1.03
C LYS A 263 -4.51 3.21 0.07
N ASN A 264 -3.26 2.78 0.07
CA ASN A 264 -2.27 3.22 1.02
C ASN A 264 -1.59 4.48 0.47
N GLY A 265 -1.91 5.63 1.06
CA GLY A 265 -1.36 6.92 0.65
C GLY A 265 0.17 6.98 0.70
N TRP A 266 0.78 6.34 1.71
CA TRP A 266 2.24 6.26 1.82
C TRP A 266 2.85 5.45 0.67
N VAL A 267 2.28 4.28 0.35
CA VAL A 267 2.73 3.47 -0.81
C VAL A 267 2.58 4.23 -2.13
N CYS A 268 1.46 4.94 -2.31
CA CYS A 268 1.21 5.77 -3.49
C CYS A 268 2.26 6.88 -3.64
N GLU A 269 2.58 7.59 -2.55
CA GLU A 269 3.61 8.62 -2.51
C GLU A 269 5.00 8.04 -2.81
N GLN A 270 5.36 6.89 -2.23
CA GLN A 270 6.64 6.25 -2.54
C GLN A 270 6.75 5.84 -4.01
N MET A 271 5.67 5.31 -4.59
CA MET A 271 5.60 4.96 -6.01
C MET A 271 5.77 6.20 -6.91
N ALA A 272 5.04 7.27 -6.62
CA ALA A 272 5.15 8.53 -7.36
C ALA A 272 6.53 9.17 -7.20
N HIS A 273 7.08 9.11 -5.99
CA HIS A 273 8.43 9.56 -5.70
C HIS A 273 9.48 8.76 -6.49
N ARG A 274 9.32 7.44 -6.58
CA ARG A 274 10.20 6.58 -7.39
C ARG A 274 10.15 6.97 -8.86
N LEU A 275 8.95 7.21 -9.41
CA LEU A 275 8.78 7.71 -10.78
C LEU A 275 9.48 9.06 -10.98
N ARG A 276 9.37 9.99 -10.02
CA ARG A 276 10.03 11.30 -10.09
C ARG A 276 11.55 11.20 -10.12
N VAL A 277 12.14 10.30 -9.34
CA VAL A 277 13.59 10.14 -9.26
C VAL A 277 14.15 9.45 -10.51
N ASP A 278 13.52 8.35 -10.92
CA ASP A 278 14.03 7.53 -12.02
C ASP A 278 13.68 8.11 -13.40
N TYR A 279 12.51 8.73 -13.52
CA TYR A 279 11.92 9.17 -14.79
C TYR A 279 11.21 10.53 -14.63
N PRO A 280 11.94 11.59 -14.24
CA PRO A 280 11.36 12.90 -13.95
C PRO A 280 10.53 13.45 -15.11
N GLU A 281 10.94 13.21 -16.37
CA GLU A 281 10.20 13.69 -17.53
C GLU A 281 8.79 13.11 -17.62
N TYR A 282 8.58 11.86 -17.21
CA TYR A 282 7.27 11.22 -17.20
C TYR A 282 6.44 11.68 -16.00
N TYR A 283 7.07 11.82 -14.83
CA TYR A 283 6.42 12.35 -13.64
C TYR A 283 5.83 13.75 -13.89
N TYR A 284 6.64 14.69 -14.38
CA TYR A 284 6.17 16.05 -14.64
C TYR A 284 5.19 16.13 -15.81
N ARG A 285 5.33 15.27 -16.83
CA ARG A 285 4.33 15.16 -17.91
C ARG A 285 2.97 14.76 -17.38
N ILE A 286 2.91 13.79 -16.47
CA ILE A 286 1.66 13.37 -15.83
C ILE A 286 1.07 14.52 -15.02
N LEU A 287 1.87 15.22 -14.20
CA LEU A 287 1.38 16.38 -13.46
C LEU A 287 0.75 17.43 -14.38
N SER A 288 1.42 17.78 -15.48
CA SER A 288 0.88 18.75 -16.44
C SER A 288 -0.43 18.30 -17.08
N LEU A 289 -0.64 16.99 -17.32
CA LEU A 289 -1.92 16.47 -17.82
C LEU A 289 -3.05 16.75 -16.82
N PHE A 290 -2.84 16.47 -15.53
CA PHE A 290 -3.83 16.73 -14.49
C PHE A 290 -4.06 18.23 -14.23
N GLU A 291 -3.01 19.06 -14.30
CA GLU A 291 -3.13 20.52 -14.20
C GLU A 291 -3.93 21.12 -15.35
N SER A 292 -3.67 20.69 -16.59
CA SER A 292 -4.38 21.19 -17.77
C SER A 292 -5.89 20.90 -17.71
N LYS A 293 -6.25 19.73 -17.17
CA LYS A 293 -7.64 19.35 -16.94
C LYS A 293 -8.27 20.17 -15.81
N ALA A 294 -7.57 20.35 -14.70
CA ALA A 294 -8.04 21.17 -13.59
C ALA A 294 -8.25 22.64 -13.99
N ILE A 295 -7.44 23.19 -14.91
CA ILE A 295 -7.65 24.53 -15.46
C ILE A 295 -8.91 24.58 -16.33
N GLY A 296 -9.17 23.54 -17.15
CA GLY A 296 -10.40 23.41 -17.92
C GLY A 296 -11.66 23.25 -17.07
N GLU A 297 -11.55 22.64 -15.88
CA GLU A 297 -12.66 22.48 -14.92
C GLU A 297 -12.84 23.69 -13.99
N LYS A 298 -11.76 24.45 -13.71
CA LYS A 298 -11.78 25.69 -12.91
C LYS A 298 -12.50 26.86 -13.59
N GLU A 299 -12.84 26.77 -14.87
CA GLU A 299 -13.79 27.69 -15.49
C GLU A 299 -15.25 27.45 -15.02
N ASN A 300 -15.54 26.40 -14.22
CA ASN A 300 -16.90 26.07 -13.77
C ASN A 300 -17.13 25.90 -12.25
N GLN A 301 -16.14 25.98 -11.36
CA GLN A 301 -16.43 25.90 -9.91
C GLN A 301 -15.53 26.80 -9.04
N ALA A 302 -16.05 28.01 -8.76
CA ALA A 302 -15.46 28.98 -7.82
C ALA A 302 -15.95 28.79 -6.37
N GLN A 303 -16.42 27.60 -5.98
CA GLN A 303 -17.09 27.39 -4.68
C GLN A 303 -16.31 26.54 -3.66
N GLU A 304 -15.34 25.70 -4.06
CA GLU A 304 -14.53 24.92 -3.09
C GLU A 304 -13.36 25.71 -2.47
N LEU A 305 -12.83 26.72 -3.18
CA LEU A 305 -11.75 27.58 -2.68
C LEU A 305 -12.13 28.41 -1.44
N ALA A 306 -13.41 28.44 -1.05
CA ALA A 306 -13.88 29.10 0.16
C ALA A 306 -13.62 28.29 1.45
N PHE A 307 -13.38 26.97 1.36
CA PHE A 307 -13.19 26.09 2.53
C PHE A 307 -11.79 26.22 3.17
N TYR A 308 -10.80 26.74 2.45
CA TYR A 308 -9.39 26.82 2.86
C TYR A 308 -8.93 28.20 3.38
N SER A 309 -9.85 29.05 3.82
CA SER A 309 -9.59 30.46 4.15
C SER A 309 -8.86 30.72 5.48
N GLN A 310 -8.15 29.73 6.05
CA GLN A 310 -7.20 29.97 7.15
C GLN A 310 -5.75 29.65 6.72
N PRO A 311 -5.00 30.63 6.17
CA PRO A 311 -3.66 30.42 5.59
C PRO A 311 -2.57 30.04 6.61
N HIS A 312 -2.93 29.82 7.88
CA HIS A 312 -2.00 29.59 8.98
C HIS A 312 -2.21 28.26 9.72
N LYS A 313 -3.22 27.46 9.38
CA LYS A 313 -3.50 26.17 10.02
C LYS A 313 -3.45 25.03 9.02
N SER A 314 -2.98 23.87 9.46
CA SER A 314 -2.99 22.67 8.62
C SER A 314 -4.43 22.20 8.34
N SER A 315 -4.66 21.63 7.16
CA SER A 315 -5.95 21.01 6.83
C SER A 315 -6.27 19.84 7.76
N TYR A 316 -5.24 19.09 8.17
CA TYR A 316 -5.33 18.04 9.19
C TYR A 316 -5.90 18.55 10.51
N SER A 317 -5.39 19.69 10.98
CA SER A 317 -5.85 20.33 12.21
C SER A 317 -7.29 20.78 12.10
N ILE A 318 -7.66 21.39 10.96
CA ILE A 318 -9.04 21.82 10.71
C ILE A 318 -9.97 20.61 10.75
N LYS A 319 -9.67 19.56 9.98
CA LYS A 319 -10.48 18.34 9.91
C LYS A 319 -10.61 17.65 11.28
N TYR A 320 -9.51 17.52 12.01
CA TYR A 320 -9.51 16.89 13.33
C TYR A 320 -10.28 17.71 14.37
N ASN A 321 -10.20 19.04 14.32
CA ASN A 321 -10.89 19.91 15.27
C ASN A 321 -12.42 19.90 15.11
N ILE A 322 -12.94 19.56 13.92
CA ILE A 322 -14.39 19.48 13.66
C ILE A 322 -15.01 18.22 14.30
N LYS A 323 -14.19 17.18 14.55
CA LYS A 323 -14.65 15.95 15.24
C LYS A 323 -15.29 16.27 16.59
N SER A 324 -16.30 15.49 16.97
CA SER A 324 -16.92 15.61 18.29
C SER A 324 -15.93 15.29 19.41
N GLU A 325 -16.28 15.64 20.64
CA GLU A 325 -15.46 15.24 21.80
C GLU A 325 -15.41 13.72 21.93
N GLU A 326 -16.50 13.01 21.63
CA GLU A 326 -16.54 11.54 21.62
C GLU A 326 -15.59 10.95 20.58
N GLU A 327 -15.51 11.52 19.39
CA GLU A 327 -14.60 11.06 18.34
C GLU A 327 -13.13 11.34 18.66
N LYS A 328 -12.83 12.43 19.36
CA LYS A 328 -11.46 12.80 19.76
C LYS A 328 -10.93 11.95 20.90
N PHE A 329 -11.82 11.51 21.79
CA PHE A 329 -11.50 10.79 23.02
C PHE A 329 -12.15 9.39 23.06
N GLN A 330 -12.30 8.77 21.89
CA GLN A 330 -13.07 7.54 21.72
C GLN A 330 -12.59 6.41 22.64
N ARG A 331 -11.27 6.27 22.82
CA ARG A 331 -10.70 5.18 23.64
C ARG A 331 -10.91 5.45 25.11
N THR A 332 -10.73 6.71 25.54
CA THR A 332 -11.06 7.14 26.90
C THR A 332 -12.52 6.82 27.21
N TRP A 333 -13.45 7.18 26.32
CA TRP A 333 -14.88 6.87 26.48
C TRP A 333 -15.16 5.39 26.56
N GLN A 334 -14.62 4.61 25.64
CA GLN A 334 -14.80 3.16 25.59
C GLN A 334 -14.35 2.51 26.91
N LEU A 335 -13.15 2.82 27.38
CA LEU A 335 -12.61 2.23 28.61
C LEU A 335 -13.31 2.74 29.87
N ALA A 336 -13.62 4.04 29.95
CA ALA A 336 -14.30 4.61 31.11
C ALA A 336 -15.67 3.97 31.31
N SER A 337 -16.39 3.70 30.21
CA SER A 337 -17.68 3.01 30.24
C SER A 337 -17.60 1.58 30.81
N LEU A 338 -16.46 0.89 30.62
CA LEU A 338 -16.24 -0.46 31.13
C LEU A 338 -15.82 -0.47 32.60
N VAL A 339 -14.96 0.47 32.99
CA VAL A 339 -14.40 0.55 34.35
C VAL A 339 -15.44 1.09 35.35
N LEU A 340 -16.24 2.08 34.95
CA LEU A 340 -17.24 2.70 35.83
C LEU A 340 -18.55 1.89 35.92
N ASN A 341 -18.72 0.85 35.10
CA ASN A 341 -19.98 0.09 35.01
C ASN A 341 -19.85 -1.44 35.21
N PRO A 342 -19.18 -1.98 36.27
CA PRO A 342 -19.00 -3.43 36.35
C PRO A 342 -20.25 -4.20 36.84
N GLU A 343 -21.11 -3.63 37.70
CA GLU A 343 -22.18 -4.40 38.39
C GLU A 343 -23.51 -3.68 38.71
N ASN A 344 -23.80 -2.47 38.21
CA ASN A 344 -25.11 -1.84 38.48
C ASN A 344 -25.74 -1.21 37.23
N ASN A 345 -26.87 -1.79 36.83
CA ASN A 345 -27.65 -1.53 35.62
C ASN A 345 -28.39 -0.16 35.63
N SER A 346 -27.73 0.94 36.01
CA SER A 346 -28.33 2.28 35.94
C SER A 346 -27.31 3.43 35.93
N MET A 347 -26.38 3.45 34.97
CA MET A 347 -25.91 4.73 34.44
C MET A 347 -25.84 4.60 32.92
N ASN A 348 -26.71 5.34 32.24
CA ASN A 348 -26.65 5.48 30.79
C ASN A 348 -25.29 6.11 30.45
N ALA A 349 -24.49 5.44 29.62
CA ALA A 349 -23.22 5.98 29.10
C ALA A 349 -23.36 7.33 28.37
N SER A 350 -24.59 7.80 28.16
CA SER A 350 -24.94 9.12 27.63
C SER A 350 -25.07 10.25 28.67
N GLU A 351 -24.79 10.02 29.96
CA GLU A 351 -25.07 10.99 31.04
C GLU A 351 -23.84 11.53 31.81
N ILE A 352 -22.63 11.02 31.58
CA ILE A 352 -21.41 11.45 32.28
C ILE A 352 -20.43 12.05 31.26
N SER A 353 -19.88 13.24 31.49
CA SER A 353 -18.83 13.85 30.66
C SER A 353 -17.43 13.26 30.96
N ILE A 354 -16.44 13.38 30.06
CA ILE A 354 -15.04 12.98 30.34
C ILE A 354 -14.52 13.58 31.64
N LEU A 355 -14.79 14.87 31.85
CA LEU A 355 -14.39 15.56 33.07
C LEU A 355 -15.01 14.92 34.31
N GLN A 356 -16.28 14.53 34.25
CA GLN A 356 -16.93 13.82 35.36
C GLN A 356 -16.37 12.41 35.56
N ALA A 357 -16.04 11.69 34.48
CA ALA A 357 -15.39 10.39 34.57
C ALA A 357 -14.01 10.50 35.24
N LEU A 358 -13.20 11.47 34.82
CA LEU A 358 -11.89 11.75 35.41
C LEU A 358 -12.00 12.20 36.89
N GLU A 359 -12.95 13.08 37.22
CA GLU A 359 -13.20 13.52 38.60
C GLU A 359 -13.69 12.40 39.53
N LEU A 360 -14.45 11.44 38.99
CA LEU A 360 -14.87 10.25 39.75
C LEU A 360 -13.69 9.32 40.01
N MET A 361 -12.75 9.24 39.06
CA MET A 361 -11.58 8.37 39.17
C MET A 361 -10.48 8.93 40.09
N GLU A 362 -10.28 10.25 40.15
CA GLU A 362 -9.35 10.88 41.11
C GLU A 362 -9.72 10.58 42.58
N LYS A 363 -10.97 10.18 42.82
CA LYS A 363 -11.49 9.83 44.16
C LYS A 363 -11.32 8.36 44.52
N GLU A 364 -11.01 7.50 43.55
CA GLU A 364 -10.75 6.08 43.79
C GLU A 364 -9.29 5.85 44.19
N PRO A 365 -8.98 4.96 45.15
CA PRO A 365 -7.61 4.60 45.48
C PRO A 365 -6.89 4.03 44.25
N ASP A 366 -5.59 4.33 44.13
CA ASP A 366 -4.69 3.98 43.03
C ASP A 366 -4.86 2.53 42.55
N ASN A 367 -5.76 2.33 41.60
CA ASN A 367 -6.11 1.05 41.01
C ASN A 367 -5.64 1.04 39.55
N ARG A 368 -5.24 -0.14 39.06
CA ARG A 368 -4.70 -0.33 37.70
C ARG A 368 -5.58 0.31 36.62
N SER A 369 -6.89 0.17 36.74
CA SER A 369 -7.85 0.72 35.77
C SER A 369 -7.78 2.24 35.70
N THR A 370 -7.60 2.92 36.83
CA THR A 370 -7.38 4.38 36.88
C THR A 370 -6.09 4.79 36.16
N ALA A 371 -5.00 4.04 36.33
CA ALA A 371 -3.73 4.32 35.64
C ALA A 371 -3.84 4.16 34.11
N VAL A 372 -4.48 3.08 33.65
CA VAL A 372 -4.74 2.81 32.22
C VAL A 372 -5.60 3.91 31.60
N LEU A 373 -6.68 4.31 32.28
CA LEU A 373 -7.58 5.36 31.82
C LEU A 373 -6.92 6.74 31.77
N LYS A 374 -6.05 7.05 32.74
CA LYS A 374 -5.28 8.28 32.72
C LYS A 374 -4.31 8.32 31.54
N ASP A 375 -3.59 7.23 31.30
CA ASP A 375 -2.60 7.14 30.22
C ASP A 375 -3.25 7.28 28.83
N VAL A 376 -4.43 6.68 28.60
CA VAL A 376 -5.16 6.87 27.32
C VAL A 376 -5.70 8.29 27.15
N PHE A 377 -6.18 8.92 28.23
CA PHE A 377 -6.64 10.31 28.19
C PHE A 377 -5.49 11.27 27.90
N ASP A 378 -4.35 11.07 28.56
CA ASP A 378 -3.14 11.85 28.32
C ASP A 378 -2.64 11.66 26.87
N PHE A 379 -2.68 10.43 26.34
CA PHE A 379 -2.37 10.14 24.95
C PHE A 379 -3.28 10.89 23.96
N GLU A 380 -4.61 10.84 24.16
CA GLU A 380 -5.58 11.51 23.28
C GLU A 380 -5.49 13.04 23.35
N ASN A 381 -5.23 13.59 24.54
CA ASN A 381 -4.96 15.01 24.70
C ASN A 381 -3.67 15.44 24.00
N GLU A 382 -2.59 14.67 24.15
CA GLU A 382 -1.32 15.01 23.52
C GLU A 382 -1.43 14.92 22.01
N LYS A 383 -2.16 13.93 21.48
CA LYS A 383 -2.52 13.86 20.06
C LYS A 383 -3.25 15.12 19.60
N LEU A 384 -4.29 15.54 20.33
CA LEU A 384 -5.04 16.76 20.01
C LEU A 384 -4.12 17.99 19.99
N ARG A 385 -3.28 18.16 21.02
CA ARG A 385 -2.33 19.27 21.15
C ARG A 385 -1.33 19.29 19.99
N LEU A 386 -0.76 18.14 19.63
CA LEU A 386 0.20 18.01 18.55
C LEU A 386 -0.43 18.33 17.20
N ILE A 387 -1.61 17.78 16.90
CA ILE A 387 -2.37 18.06 15.66
C ILE A 387 -2.73 19.55 15.55
N GLN A 388 -3.08 20.19 16.67
CA GLN A 388 -3.32 21.64 16.70
C GLN A 388 -2.07 22.49 16.49
N SER A 389 -0.89 21.95 16.79
CA SER A 389 0.40 22.61 16.60
C SER A 389 1.00 22.42 15.20
N MET A 390 0.39 21.59 14.35
CA MET A 390 0.89 21.34 12.99
C MET A 390 0.91 22.63 12.16
N PRO A 391 2.03 22.93 11.47
CA PRO A 391 2.12 24.10 10.60
C PRO A 391 1.25 23.93 9.36
N ALA A 392 1.05 25.01 8.61
CA ALA A 392 0.31 24.97 7.36
C ALA A 392 0.88 23.91 6.39
N ASP A 393 -0.01 23.26 5.64
CA ASP A 393 0.30 22.13 4.76
C ASP A 393 1.52 22.34 3.84
N PRO A 394 1.73 23.52 3.21
CA PRO A 394 2.91 23.74 2.38
C PRO A 394 4.24 23.53 3.12
N ILE A 395 4.31 23.88 4.40
CA ILE A 395 5.52 23.72 5.23
C ILE A 395 5.75 22.24 5.53
N ILE A 396 4.68 21.48 5.82
CA ILE A 396 4.74 20.03 6.04
C ILE A 396 5.27 19.37 4.76
N PHE A 397 4.70 19.71 3.62
CA PHE A 397 5.02 19.09 2.33
C PHE A 397 6.44 19.43 1.88
N GLU A 398 6.89 20.66 2.10
CA GLU A 398 8.28 21.06 1.83
C GLU A 398 9.27 20.29 2.71
N ASN A 399 8.97 20.12 4.01
CA ASN A 399 9.82 19.35 4.91
C ASN A 399 9.93 17.88 4.48
N GLU A 400 8.81 17.24 4.17
CA GLU A 400 8.80 15.84 3.71
C GLU A 400 9.61 15.69 2.41
N GLN A 401 9.39 16.58 1.44
CA GLN A 401 10.12 16.57 0.18
C GLN A 401 11.63 16.75 0.40
N ASN A 402 12.04 17.66 1.29
CA ASN A 402 13.43 17.89 1.65
C ASN A 402 14.07 16.64 2.31
N ALA A 403 13.37 15.99 3.23
CA ALA A 403 13.84 14.78 3.88
C ALA A 403 14.04 13.63 2.87
N ILE A 404 13.08 13.46 1.96
CA ILE A 404 13.13 12.45 0.91
C ILE A 404 14.29 12.71 -0.07
N ASP A 405 14.47 13.95 -0.53
CA ASP A 405 15.57 14.32 -1.44
C ASP A 405 16.94 14.06 -0.79
N ASN A 406 17.08 14.38 0.49
CA ASN A 406 18.27 14.06 1.26
C ASN A 406 18.50 12.55 1.41
N ALA A 407 17.44 11.77 1.66
CA ALA A 407 17.52 10.32 1.74
C ALA A 407 18.05 9.73 0.43
N ASN A 408 17.52 10.19 -0.71
CA ASN A 408 17.98 9.75 -2.02
C ASN A 408 19.47 10.05 -2.25
N LEU A 409 19.93 11.25 -1.86
CA LEU A 409 21.34 11.64 -1.98
C LEU A 409 22.25 10.78 -1.11
N VAL A 410 21.77 10.36 0.05
CA VAL A 410 22.56 9.56 1.00
C VAL A 410 22.57 8.08 0.61
N PHE A 411 21.45 7.52 0.16
CA PHE A 411 21.32 6.09 -0.15
C PHE A 411 21.77 5.69 -1.56
N VAL A 412 22.47 6.57 -2.29
CA VAL A 412 22.99 6.26 -3.64
C VAL A 412 23.93 5.05 -3.64
N ASP A 413 24.75 4.89 -2.60
CA ASP A 413 25.71 3.78 -2.48
C ASP A 413 25.69 3.14 -1.08
N ASP A 414 26.32 1.96 -0.93
CA ASP A 414 26.35 1.24 0.37
C ASP A 414 27.33 1.84 1.38
N GLN A 415 28.19 2.78 0.97
CA GLN A 415 29.10 3.50 1.86
C GLN A 415 28.39 4.61 2.64
N TRP A 416 27.08 4.80 2.43
CA TRP A 416 26.27 5.73 3.21
C TRP A 416 26.45 5.54 4.72
N LYS A 417 26.62 4.30 5.17
CA LYS A 417 26.83 3.94 6.58
C LYS A 417 28.05 4.62 7.21
N GLU A 418 29.06 4.95 6.41
CA GLU A 418 30.29 5.59 6.92
C GLU A 418 30.18 7.12 6.95
N LYS A 419 29.31 7.69 6.11
CA LYS A 419 29.29 9.14 5.82
C LYS A 419 27.99 9.81 6.29
N ALA A 420 26.95 9.04 6.53
CA ALA A 420 25.63 9.57 6.87
C ALA A 420 25.61 10.12 8.28
N VAL A 421 25.02 11.29 8.39
CA VAL A 421 24.64 11.91 9.64
C VAL A 421 23.14 12.13 9.65
N LEU A 422 22.51 11.90 10.79
CA LEU A 422 21.06 11.82 10.95
C LEU A 422 20.61 12.78 12.04
N LYS A 423 19.42 13.34 11.87
CA LYS A 423 18.71 14.07 12.92
C LYS A 423 17.22 13.89 12.77
N LEU A 424 16.47 14.19 13.84
CA LEU A 424 15.01 14.25 13.76
C LEU A 424 14.60 15.47 12.93
N SER A 425 13.56 15.28 12.11
CA SER A 425 12.85 16.37 11.47
C SER A 425 12.27 17.32 12.53
N PRO A 426 12.30 18.65 12.29
CA PRO A 426 11.56 19.59 13.14
C PRO A 426 10.07 19.23 13.25
N MET A 427 9.52 18.60 12.21
CA MET A 427 8.12 18.18 12.10
C MET A 427 7.82 16.81 12.74
N ALA A 428 8.84 16.07 13.21
CA ALA A 428 8.61 14.80 13.89
C ALA A 428 7.82 15.03 15.19
N MET A 429 6.68 14.35 15.33
CA MET A 429 5.77 14.45 16.47
C MET A 429 5.53 13.06 17.04
N THR A 430 5.83 12.87 18.33
CA THR A 430 5.68 11.59 19.01
C THR A 430 4.91 11.75 20.32
N ILE A 431 4.20 10.70 20.71
CA ILE A 431 3.47 10.59 21.98
C ILE A 431 4.07 9.42 22.74
N GLU A 432 4.51 9.67 23.97
CA GLU A 432 4.92 8.62 24.91
C GLU A 432 3.71 8.13 25.70
N SER A 433 3.60 6.82 25.87
CA SER A 433 2.54 6.19 26.66
C SER A 433 3.02 4.92 27.36
N GLN A 434 2.30 4.51 28.40
CA GLN A 434 2.58 3.27 29.12
C GLN A 434 1.93 2.04 28.48
N TRP A 435 0.91 2.25 27.66
CA TRP A 435 0.27 1.20 26.86
C TRP A 435 0.24 1.58 25.37
N ASP A 436 0.06 0.56 24.51
CA ASP A 436 -0.13 0.78 23.08
C ASP A 436 -1.56 1.28 22.82
N TRP A 437 -1.67 2.58 22.50
CA TRP A 437 -2.92 3.23 22.10
C TRP A 437 -3.06 3.45 20.60
N SER A 438 -2.05 3.04 19.81
CA SER A 438 -2.11 3.15 18.36
C SER A 438 -3.30 2.37 17.81
N MET A 439 -3.94 2.91 16.78
CA MET A 439 -5.03 2.25 16.07
C MET A 439 -4.57 1.66 14.75
N ASN A 440 -5.21 0.57 14.35
CA ASN A 440 -5.07 0.05 12.99
C ASN A 440 -5.46 1.13 12.00
N HIS A 441 -4.59 1.35 11.03
CA HIS A 441 -4.83 2.26 9.94
C HIS A 441 -4.63 1.52 8.63
N VAL A 442 -5.39 1.88 7.60
CA VAL A 442 -5.28 1.31 6.24
C VAL A 442 -3.86 1.41 5.64
N LEU A 443 -2.99 2.21 6.26
CA LEU A 443 -1.61 2.41 5.84
C LEU A 443 -0.63 1.36 6.37
N PHE A 444 -1.01 0.60 7.38
CA PHE A 444 -0.17 -0.46 7.92
C PHE A 444 -0.85 -1.80 7.65
N THR A 445 -0.18 -2.66 6.89
CA THR A 445 -0.61 -4.05 6.64
C THR A 445 -0.66 -4.86 7.93
N LYS A 446 0.03 -4.40 8.97
CA LYS A 446 0.07 -5.04 10.27
C LYS A 446 -1.17 -4.65 11.08
N ILE A 447 -2.11 -5.58 11.17
CA ILE A 447 -3.23 -5.50 12.10
C ILE A 447 -2.68 -5.68 13.52
N LYS A 448 -2.83 -4.66 14.36
CA LYS A 448 -2.69 -4.71 15.82
C LYS A 448 -3.51 -5.89 16.33
N GLY A 449 -2.80 -6.87 16.87
CA GLY A 449 -3.41 -8.12 17.34
C GLY A 449 -4.20 -7.99 18.65
N ASN A 450 -3.98 -6.90 19.41
CA ASN A 450 -4.65 -6.67 20.69
C ASN A 450 -5.60 -5.48 20.60
N ASP A 451 -6.87 -5.70 20.95
CA ASP A 451 -7.84 -4.61 21.10
C ASP A 451 -7.43 -3.68 22.27
N VAL A 452 -7.79 -2.39 22.21
CA VAL A 452 -7.48 -1.37 23.21
C VAL A 452 -8.00 -1.74 24.60
N VAL A 453 -9.11 -2.49 24.68
CA VAL A 453 -9.66 -3.02 25.93
C VAL A 453 -8.70 -3.99 26.64
N SER A 454 -7.85 -4.68 25.87
CA SER A 454 -6.85 -5.61 26.42
C SER A 454 -5.86 -4.90 27.35
N ASN A 455 -5.61 -3.59 27.16
CA ASN A 455 -4.68 -2.82 27.99
C ASN A 455 -5.08 -2.77 29.47
N LEU A 456 -6.37 -2.97 29.81
CA LEU A 456 -6.83 -3.11 31.19
C LEU A 456 -6.14 -4.27 31.93
N ASN A 457 -5.73 -5.31 31.20
CA ASN A 457 -5.12 -6.53 31.73
C ASN A 457 -3.62 -6.67 31.44
N LEU A 458 -3.01 -5.74 30.68
CA LEU A 458 -1.60 -5.77 30.32
C LEU A 458 -0.76 -4.87 31.22
N GLU A 459 0.44 -5.33 31.59
CA GLU A 459 1.34 -4.52 32.42
C GLU A 459 1.82 -3.28 31.63
N PRO A 460 2.09 -2.15 32.31
CA PRO A 460 2.62 -0.97 31.65
C PRO A 460 4.04 -1.24 31.13
N TYR A 461 4.33 -0.69 29.95
CA TYR A 461 5.66 -0.66 29.33
C TYR A 461 5.98 0.77 28.87
N HIS A 462 6.95 0.93 27.98
CA HIS A 462 7.23 2.20 27.33
C HIS A 462 6.92 2.06 25.84
N TYR A 463 5.96 2.84 25.35
CA TYR A 463 5.58 2.90 23.95
C TYR A 463 5.80 4.32 23.43
N LEU A 464 6.26 4.40 22.18
CA LEU A 464 6.44 5.67 21.47
C LEU A 464 5.65 5.61 20.17
N THR A 465 4.63 6.45 20.07
CA THR A 465 3.76 6.53 18.88
C THR A 465 4.11 7.77 18.08
N LEU A 466 4.47 7.57 16.82
CA LEU A 466 4.76 8.62 15.84
C LEU A 466 3.47 9.04 15.13
N LEU A 467 3.28 10.36 14.97
CA LEU A 467 2.20 10.91 14.16
C LEU A 467 2.69 11.20 12.74
N LEU A 468 2.03 10.61 11.74
CA LEU A 468 2.33 10.82 10.31
C LEU A 468 1.14 11.50 9.60
N SER A 469 1.43 12.37 8.64
CA SER A 469 0.43 13.01 7.77
C SER A 469 0.04 12.12 6.60
N ASP A 470 -1.26 11.83 6.45
CA ASP A 470 -1.82 11.22 5.23
C ASP A 470 -2.45 12.29 4.34
N LYS A 471 -1.70 12.77 3.35
CA LYS A 471 -2.17 13.80 2.40
C LYS A 471 -3.41 13.40 1.64
N HIS A 472 -3.60 12.11 1.38
CA HIS A 472 -4.68 11.64 0.53
C HIS A 472 -5.99 11.55 1.28
N HIS A 473 -5.95 11.03 2.50
CA HIS A 473 -7.14 10.93 3.34
C HIS A 473 -7.37 12.21 4.15
N GLY A 474 -6.38 13.11 4.22
CA GLY A 474 -6.40 14.31 5.04
C GLY A 474 -6.40 13.96 6.53
N GLU A 475 -5.70 12.89 6.92
CA GLU A 475 -5.72 12.34 8.28
C GLU A 475 -4.34 12.33 8.93
N VAL A 476 -4.33 12.19 10.26
CA VAL A 476 -3.11 11.99 11.02
C VAL A 476 -3.12 10.57 11.56
N ILE A 477 -2.08 9.84 11.22
CA ILE A 477 -1.93 8.41 11.41
C ILE A 477 -1.08 8.18 12.66
N GLU A 478 -1.43 7.15 13.42
CA GLU A 478 -0.64 6.68 14.55
C GLU A 478 0.24 5.50 14.12
N TYR A 479 1.54 5.69 14.13
CA TYR A 479 2.52 4.64 13.87
C TYR A 479 3.24 4.27 15.16
N LEU A 480 2.99 3.07 15.67
CA LEU A 480 3.73 2.59 16.83
C LEU A 480 5.16 2.22 16.43
N LEU A 481 6.14 2.91 17.01
CA LEU A 481 7.55 2.62 16.74
C LEU A 481 7.94 1.27 17.34
N ASN A 482 8.64 0.47 16.56
CA ASN A 482 9.21 -0.78 17.04
C ASN A 482 10.42 -0.52 17.97
N PRO A 483 10.96 -1.55 18.66
CA PRO A 483 12.06 -1.37 19.60
C PRO A 483 13.33 -0.73 18.99
N ILE A 484 13.67 -1.05 17.73
CA ILE A 484 14.83 -0.48 17.04
C ILE A 484 14.58 0.99 16.72
N GLU A 485 13.40 1.31 16.18
CA GLU A 485 13.01 2.69 15.86
C GLU A 485 12.93 3.57 17.10
N THR A 486 12.33 3.06 18.18
CA THR A 486 12.25 3.75 19.48
C THR A 486 13.64 4.06 20.01
N TYR A 487 14.56 3.09 19.91
CA TYR A 487 15.95 3.30 20.31
C TYR A 487 16.65 4.35 19.42
N VAL A 488 16.50 4.28 18.10
CA VAL A 488 17.03 5.31 17.18
C VAL A 488 16.50 6.69 17.54
N PHE A 489 15.20 6.82 17.82
CA PHE A 489 14.59 8.07 18.26
C PHE A 489 15.22 8.62 19.55
N SER A 490 15.51 7.75 20.51
CA SER A 490 16.12 8.14 21.79
C SER A 490 17.53 8.74 21.65
N LEU A 491 18.23 8.43 20.55
CA LEU A 491 19.59 8.92 20.29
C LEU A 491 19.60 10.24 19.52
N LEU A 492 18.54 10.55 18.77
CA LEU A 492 18.52 11.65 17.83
C LEU A 492 17.91 12.92 18.43
N SER A 493 18.37 14.07 17.94
CA SER A 493 17.84 15.39 18.31
C SER A 493 17.31 16.14 17.08
N LYS A 494 16.50 17.18 17.28
CA LYS A 494 16.04 18.07 16.19
C LYS A 494 17.12 19.10 15.77
N GLU A 495 18.02 19.43 16.70
CA GLU A 495 18.99 20.52 16.56
C GLU A 495 20.34 20.06 15.98
N SER A 496 20.79 18.87 16.34
CA SER A 496 22.12 18.37 16.00
C SER A 496 22.08 17.03 15.26
N TYR A 497 23.06 16.85 14.38
CA TYR A 497 23.25 15.63 13.61
C TYR A 497 24.14 14.64 14.39
N LEU A 498 23.78 13.36 14.32
CA LEU A 498 24.55 12.24 14.87
C LEU A 498 25.02 11.32 13.73
N ALA A 499 26.26 10.86 13.78
CA ALA A 499 26.79 9.97 12.76
C ALA A 499 26.17 8.57 12.85
N PHE A 500 25.87 7.93 11.70
CA PHE A 500 25.36 6.56 11.69
C PHE A 500 26.30 5.58 12.39
N SER A 501 27.62 5.76 12.25
CA SER A 501 28.62 4.94 12.93
C SER A 501 28.47 5.00 14.45
N GLU A 502 28.05 6.14 14.99
CA GLU A 502 27.82 6.32 16.43
C GLU A 502 26.50 5.69 16.87
N ILE A 503 25.43 5.85 16.07
CA ILE A 503 24.15 5.15 16.29
C ILE A 503 24.36 3.64 16.31
N LEU A 504 25.08 3.09 15.32
CA LEU A 504 25.37 1.67 15.22
C LEU A 504 26.19 1.18 16.43
N LEU A 505 27.19 1.95 16.87
CA LEU A 505 27.99 1.59 18.04
C LEU A 505 27.14 1.53 19.32
N GLN A 506 26.23 2.49 19.51
CA GLN A 506 25.35 2.53 20.67
C GLN A 506 24.30 1.40 20.61
N ALA A 507 23.71 1.17 19.44
CA ALA A 507 22.75 0.09 19.24
C ALA A 507 23.37 -1.30 19.44
N ASP A 508 24.62 -1.53 18.97
CA ASP A 508 25.34 -2.79 19.15
C ASP A 508 25.57 -3.11 20.65
N ARG A 509 25.76 -2.07 21.48
CA ARG A 509 25.87 -2.20 22.94
C ARG A 509 24.53 -2.35 23.65
N PHE A 510 23.45 -1.81 23.10
CA PHE A 510 22.13 -1.93 23.72
C PHE A 510 21.49 -3.29 23.39
N PHE A 511 21.62 -3.73 22.14
CA PHE A 511 21.08 -4.99 21.64
C PHE A 511 22.15 -6.10 21.63
N GLU A 512 22.84 -6.31 22.76
CA GLU A 512 24.01 -7.21 22.85
C GLU A 512 23.73 -8.66 22.43
N ASN A 513 22.47 -9.10 22.52
CA ASN A 513 22.03 -10.45 22.16
C ASN A 513 21.62 -10.58 20.67
N VAL A 514 21.61 -9.49 19.91
CA VAL A 514 21.25 -9.50 18.49
C VAL A 514 22.54 -9.59 17.67
N ASN A 515 22.56 -10.51 16.70
CA ASN A 515 23.68 -10.60 15.77
C ASN A 515 23.87 -9.26 15.04
N ARG A 516 25.09 -8.72 15.06
CA ARG A 516 25.42 -7.40 14.49
C ARG A 516 25.00 -7.23 13.02
N GLN A 517 25.07 -8.27 12.19
CA GLN A 517 24.61 -8.19 10.80
C GLN A 517 23.09 -8.05 10.72
N LYS A 518 22.34 -8.75 11.57
CA LYS A 518 20.88 -8.59 11.67
C LYS A 518 20.51 -7.21 12.20
N LEU A 519 21.21 -6.73 13.23
CA LEU A 519 21.00 -5.39 13.77
C LEU A 519 21.22 -4.31 12.70
N LEU A 520 22.25 -4.47 11.87
CA LEU A 520 22.53 -3.54 10.78
C LEU A 520 21.37 -3.51 9.76
N VAL A 521 20.79 -4.66 9.44
CA VAL A 521 19.61 -4.76 8.56
C VAL A 521 18.43 -4.02 9.18
N TYR A 522 18.08 -4.30 10.44
CA TYR A 522 16.96 -3.64 11.10
C TYR A 522 17.15 -2.12 11.27
N LEU A 523 18.38 -1.66 11.53
CA LEU A 523 18.69 -0.23 11.58
C LEU A 523 18.54 0.42 10.20
N GLU A 524 19.01 -0.23 9.14
CA GLU A 524 18.85 0.28 7.78
C GLU A 524 17.38 0.38 7.39
N GLU A 525 16.57 -0.64 7.73
CA GLU A 525 15.12 -0.66 7.52
C GLU A 525 14.42 0.51 8.22
N ALA A 526 14.63 0.63 9.53
CA ALA A 526 14.05 1.69 10.35
C ALA A 526 14.44 3.08 9.82
N ILE A 527 15.72 3.31 9.52
CA ILE A 527 16.20 4.61 9.06
C ILE A 527 15.63 4.94 7.69
N ARG A 528 15.58 3.99 6.75
CA ARG A 528 14.99 4.21 5.43
C ARG A 528 13.52 4.57 5.54
N PHE A 529 12.75 3.78 6.29
CA PHE A 529 11.32 4.04 6.49
C PHE A 529 11.08 5.44 7.07
N LEU A 530 11.79 5.80 8.15
CA LEU A 530 11.61 7.09 8.81
C LEU A 530 12.10 8.26 7.94
N ALA A 531 13.19 8.09 7.19
CA ALA A 531 13.69 9.11 6.27
C ALA A 531 12.70 9.38 5.13
N TYR A 532 12.21 8.32 4.49
CA TYR A 532 11.24 8.41 3.40
C TYR A 532 9.83 8.80 3.85
N SER A 533 9.57 8.80 5.17
CA SER A 533 8.35 9.33 5.78
C SER A 533 8.49 10.77 6.26
N GLY A 534 9.62 11.45 5.98
CA GLY A 534 9.84 12.84 6.38
C GLY A 534 10.21 13.06 7.85
N VAL A 535 10.48 11.98 8.58
CA VAL A 535 10.70 11.97 10.03
C VAL A 535 12.17 12.14 10.37
N LEU A 536 13.07 11.61 9.54
CA LEU A 536 14.52 11.81 9.65
C LEU A 536 15.03 12.68 8.52
N ILE A 537 15.97 13.56 8.85
CA ILE A 537 16.75 14.31 7.86
C ILE A 537 18.16 13.72 7.85
N LEU A 538 18.56 13.17 6.70
CA LEU A 538 19.88 12.60 6.48
C LEU A 538 20.77 13.61 5.75
N LYS A 539 22.08 13.56 5.95
CA LYS A 539 23.06 14.27 5.13
C LYS A 539 24.34 13.46 5.02
N VAL A 540 25.14 13.73 3.98
CA VAL A 540 26.51 13.26 3.89
C VAL A 540 27.41 14.24 4.64
N ASN A 541 28.28 13.75 5.53
CA ASN A 541 29.24 14.56 6.25
C ASN A 541 30.21 15.24 5.25
N LYS A 542 30.23 16.58 5.22
CA LYS A 542 30.99 17.35 4.23
C LYS A 542 32.52 17.19 4.34
N SER A 543 33.01 16.66 5.46
CA SER A 543 34.45 16.38 5.63
C SER A 543 34.98 15.29 4.70
N ASP A 544 34.10 14.50 4.07
CA ASP A 544 34.45 13.44 3.09
C ASP A 544 34.10 13.80 1.63
N LEU A 545 33.68 15.03 1.33
CA LEU A 545 33.19 15.45 0.00
C LEU A 545 34.27 15.69 -1.09
N LYS A 546 35.52 15.21 -0.93
CA LYS A 546 36.56 15.38 -1.96
C LYS A 546 36.29 14.62 -3.28
N THR A 547 35.14 13.95 -3.41
CA THR A 547 34.82 13.11 -4.58
C THR A 547 33.47 13.40 -5.25
N TYR A 548 32.72 14.44 -4.85
CA TYR A 548 31.33 14.63 -5.31
C TYR A 548 31.09 15.73 -6.38
N GLU A 549 32.07 16.57 -6.71
CA GLU A 549 31.86 17.64 -7.73
C GLU A 549 31.73 17.13 -9.19
N ASN A 550 31.79 15.81 -9.44
CA ASN A 550 31.73 15.26 -10.80
C ASN A 550 30.37 14.69 -11.25
N ILE A 551 29.33 14.69 -10.41
CA ILE A 551 28.05 14.01 -10.76
C ILE A 551 26.96 14.99 -11.24
N GLN A 552 27.07 16.30 -10.98
CA GLN A 552 26.09 17.29 -11.48
C GLN A 552 26.39 17.82 -12.90
N SER A 553 27.32 17.22 -13.65
CA SER A 553 27.69 17.67 -15.00
C SER A 553 27.45 16.63 -16.11
N ARG A 554 26.57 15.65 -15.89
CA ARG A 554 26.21 14.66 -16.91
C ARG A 554 24.71 14.49 -17.06
#